data_AF-A0A1A2MAR5-F1
#
_entry.id   AF-A0A1A2MAR5-F1
#
_cell.length_a   1.000
_cell.length_b   1.000
_cell.length_c   1.000
_cell.angle_alpha   90.00
_cell.angle_beta   90.00
_cell.angle_gamma   90.00
#
_symmetry.space_group_name_H-M   'P 1'
#
loop_
_entity.id
_entity.type
_entity.pdbx_description
1 polymer ?
#
loop_
_entity_poly.entity_id
_entity_poly.type
_entity_poly.pdbx_seq_one_letter_code
_entity_poly.pdbx_strand_id
1 'polypeptide(L)'
;MVREEGGRWDVSIKENAVYLERVSQDDERLFDESLASDEARDLAELLTKFADKLDRSEKSKDPDDEDDDEDDDKDKDKDDKDKDDKDKD
;
A
#
# COMPACT_ATOMS: atom_id res chain seq x y z
N MET A 1 29.31 8.77 -4.42
CA MET A 1 27.89 8.77 -4.82
C MET A 1 27.74 7.62 -5.80
N VAL A 2 27.49 6.42 -5.27
CA VAL A 2 27.25 5.22 -6.10
C VAL A 2 25.98 5.54 -6.86
N ARG A 3 26.08 5.62 -8.19
CA ARG A 3 24.89 5.69 -9.04
C ARG A 3 24.19 4.36 -8.78
N GLU A 4 23.10 4.39 -8.01
CA GLU A 4 22.28 3.19 -7.83
C GLU A 4 21.97 2.67 -9.23
N GLU A 5 22.33 1.42 -9.49
CA GLU A 5 22.00 0.72 -10.73
C GLU A 5 20.48 0.82 -10.90
N GLY A 6 20.09 1.77 -11.75
CA GLY A 6 18.71 2.15 -12.00
C GLY A 6 18.06 1.08 -12.84
N GLY A 7 17.58 0.05 -12.14
CA GLY A 7 16.82 -1.05 -12.71
C GLY A 7 15.33 -0.71 -12.86
N ARG A 8 14.65 -1.41 -13.78
CA ARG A 8 13.20 -1.36 -13.95
C ARG A 8 12.53 -2.23 -12.88
N TRP A 9 11.44 -1.74 -12.30
CA TRP A 9 10.52 -2.57 -11.54
C TRP A 9 9.50 -3.19 -12.48
N ASP A 10 9.37 -4.52 -12.43
CA ASP A 10 8.37 -5.29 -13.14
C ASP A 10 7.35 -5.85 -12.13
N VAL A 11 6.06 -5.71 -12.45
CA VAL A 11 4.97 -6.25 -11.62
C VAL A 11 4.12 -7.16 -12.49
N SER A 12 3.89 -8.38 -12.04
CA SER A 12 3.08 -9.36 -12.78
C SER A 12 2.20 -10.19 -11.84
N ILE A 13 1.23 -10.90 -12.41
CA ILE A 13 0.37 -11.82 -11.66
C ILE A 13 0.69 -13.23 -12.12
N LYS A 14 1.05 -14.10 -11.18
CA LYS A 14 1.33 -15.52 -11.46
C LYS A 14 0.88 -16.35 -10.27
N GLU A 15 0.28 -17.51 -10.54
CA GLU A 15 -0.10 -18.47 -9.49
C GLU A 15 -0.99 -17.88 -8.36
N ASN A 16 -1.87 -16.93 -8.70
CA ASN A 16 -2.71 -16.17 -7.75
C ASN A 16 -1.94 -15.31 -6.73
N ALA A 17 -0.70 -14.98 -7.02
CA ALA A 17 0.13 -14.03 -6.27
C ALA A 17 0.59 -12.87 -7.17
N VAL A 18 0.90 -11.73 -6.55
CA VAL A 18 1.53 -10.58 -7.21
C VAL A 18 3.03 -10.75 -7.13
N TYR A 19 3.71 -10.77 -8.27
CA TYR A 19 5.16 -10.85 -8.34
C TYR A 19 5.74 -9.45 -8.55
N LEU A 20 6.70 -9.09 -7.71
CA LEU A 20 7.43 -7.84 -7.75
C LEU A 20 8.91 -8.15 -8.04
N GLU A 21 9.39 -7.72 -9.20
CA GLU A 21 10.75 -7.96 -9.67
C GLU A 21 11.48 -6.62 -9.88
N ARG A 22 12.78 -6.57 -9.53
CA ARG A 22 13.67 -5.48 -9.94
C ARG A 22 14.73 -6.05 -10.87
N VAL A 23 14.80 -5.50 -12.07
CA VAL A 23 15.74 -5.92 -13.11
C VAL A 23 16.75 -4.80 -13.37
N SER A 24 18.05 -5.10 -13.37
CA SER A 24 19.12 -4.15 -13.68
C SER A 24 19.09 -3.69 -15.14
N GLN A 25 19.95 -2.73 -15.50
CA GLN A 25 20.08 -2.30 -16.90
C GLN A 25 20.66 -3.38 -17.82
N ASP A 26 21.36 -4.36 -17.26
CA ASP A 26 21.96 -5.50 -17.96
C ASP A 26 21.02 -6.73 -17.99
N ASP A 27 19.71 -6.51 -17.77
CA ASP A 27 18.68 -7.55 -17.67
C ASP A 27 18.92 -8.59 -16.54
N GLU A 28 19.74 -8.25 -15.55
CA GLU A 28 19.98 -9.11 -14.38
C GLU A 28 18.87 -8.91 -13.33
N ARG A 29 18.27 -10.01 -12.82
CA ARG A 29 17.29 -9.93 -11.73
C ARG A 29 18.00 -9.64 -10.41
N LEU A 30 17.72 -8.47 -9.85
CA LEU A 30 18.28 -8.00 -8.58
C LEU A 30 17.35 -8.26 -7.39
N PHE A 31 16.04 -8.34 -7.65
CA PHE A 31 15.01 -8.56 -6.64
C PHE A 31 13.86 -9.35 -7.26
N ASP A 32 13.30 -10.29 -6.49
CA ASP A 32 12.16 -11.12 -6.87
C ASP A 32 11.41 -11.52 -5.59
N GLU A 33 10.18 -11.07 -5.45
CA GLU A 33 9.33 -11.37 -4.30
C GLU A 33 7.91 -11.68 -4.80
N SER A 34 7.28 -12.71 -4.21
CA SER A 34 5.87 -13.03 -4.45
C SER A 34 5.03 -12.61 -3.24
N LEU A 35 4.07 -11.72 -3.46
CA LEU A 35 3.18 -11.18 -2.43
C LEU A 35 1.78 -11.77 -2.58
N ALA A 36 1.14 -12.05 -1.47
CA ALA A 36 -0.30 -12.34 -1.47
C ALA A 36 -1.09 -11.09 -1.91
N SER A 37 -2.36 -11.28 -2.32
CA SER A 37 -3.17 -10.14 -2.80
C SER A 37 -3.34 -9.03 -1.76
N ASP A 38 -3.48 -9.38 -0.48
CA ASP A 38 -3.69 -8.40 0.58
C ASP A 38 -2.37 -7.70 0.93
N GLU A 39 -1.27 -8.46 1.03
CA GLU A 39 0.07 -7.93 1.25
C GLU A 39 0.51 -6.95 0.14
N ALA A 40 0.16 -7.24 -1.12
CA ALA A 40 0.42 -6.33 -2.23
C ALA A 40 -0.36 -5.00 -2.11
N ARG A 41 -1.56 -5.01 -1.54
CA ARG A 41 -2.34 -3.79 -1.27
C ARG A 41 -1.72 -2.99 -0.13
N ASP A 42 -1.37 -3.66 0.97
CA ASP A 42 -0.72 -3.02 2.12
C ASP A 42 0.59 -2.34 1.68
N LEU A 43 1.39 -3.01 0.85
CA LEU A 43 2.61 -2.43 0.28
C LEU A 43 2.32 -1.21 -0.60
N ALA A 44 1.30 -1.27 -1.45
CA ALA A 44 0.91 -0.14 -2.31
C ALA A 44 0.45 1.08 -1.50
N GLU A 45 -0.30 0.86 -0.42
CA GLU A 45 -0.72 1.93 0.50
C GLU A 45 0.49 2.57 1.21
N LEU A 46 1.43 1.76 1.69
CA LEU A 46 2.67 2.27 2.29
C LEU A 46 3.49 3.08 1.29
N LEU A 47 3.67 2.58 0.07
CA LEU A 47 4.41 3.29 -0.98
C LEU A 47 3.77 4.64 -1.30
N THR A 48 2.43 4.67 -1.43
CA THR A 48 1.67 5.90 -1.69
C THR A 48 1.81 6.89 -0.54
N LYS A 49 1.59 6.45 0.70
CA LYS A 49 1.70 7.27 1.91
C LYS A 49 3.08 7.92 2.06
N PHE A 50 4.15 7.21 1.73
CA PHE A 50 5.50 7.75 1.82
C PHE A 50 5.85 8.67 0.63
N ALA A 51 5.32 8.41 -0.57
CA ALA A 51 5.43 9.34 -1.69
C ALA A 51 4.71 10.67 -1.39
N ASP A 52 3.48 10.61 -0.87
CA ASP A 52 2.70 11.80 -0.51
C ASP A 52 3.42 12.63 0.57
N LYS A 53 3.99 11.97 1.58
CA LYS A 53 4.82 12.63 2.60
C LYS A 53 6.03 13.32 2.00
N LEU A 54 6.69 12.69 1.02
CA LEU A 54 7.84 13.28 0.33
C LEU A 54 7.41 14.53 -0.44
N ASP A 55 6.34 14.44 -1.22
CA ASP A 55 5.78 15.56 -2.00
C ASP A 55 5.37 16.73 -1.09
N ARG A 56 4.71 16.45 0.04
CA ARG A 56 4.35 17.45 1.06
C ARG A 56 5.59 18.08 1.70
N SER A 57 6.65 17.30 1.94
CA SER A 57 7.91 17.80 2.51
C SER A 57 8.68 18.73 1.56
N GLU A 58 8.60 18.50 0.25
CA GLU A 58 9.16 19.41 -0.76
C GLU A 58 8.31 20.68 -0.93
N LYS A 59 7.00 20.58 -0.66
CA LYS A 59 6.05 21.70 -0.69
C LYS A 59 6.07 22.59 0.55
N SER A 60 6.73 22.19 1.63
CA SER A 60 6.82 22.95 2.90
C SER A 60 7.71 24.22 2.83
N LYS A 61 7.87 24.81 1.64
CA LYS A 61 8.49 26.13 1.45
C LYS A 61 7.49 27.28 1.35
N ASP A 62 6.19 27.01 1.30
CA ASP A 62 5.13 28.01 1.41
C ASP A 62 4.20 27.67 2.60
N PRO A 63 4.06 28.56 3.60
CA PRO A 63 3.48 28.23 4.92
C PRO A 63 1.95 28.44 5.02
N ASP A 64 1.16 28.15 3.98
CA ASP A 64 -0.25 28.61 3.94
C ASP A 64 -1.26 27.59 3.38
N ASP A 65 -1.08 26.30 3.67
CA ASP A 65 -2.15 25.29 3.40
C ASP A 65 -2.02 24.08 4.34
N GLU A 66 -2.32 24.31 5.63
CA GLU A 66 -2.66 23.24 6.58
C GLU A 66 -4.14 22.88 6.36
N ASP A 67 -4.46 22.09 5.33
CA ASP A 67 -5.82 21.54 5.15
C ASP A 67 -5.80 20.02 5.39
N ASP A 68 -6.16 19.70 6.63
CA ASP A 68 -7.13 18.66 7.01
C ASP A 68 -6.89 17.22 6.52
N ASP A 69 -6.03 16.48 7.24
CA ASP A 69 -6.10 15.01 7.28
C ASP A 69 -7.13 14.59 8.35
N GLU A 70 -8.43 14.80 8.08
CA GLU A 70 -9.51 14.17 8.84
C GLU A 70 -9.63 12.70 8.38
N ASP A 71 -8.99 11.82 9.14
CA ASP A 71 -9.01 10.36 9.02
C ASP A 71 -10.46 9.85 9.18
N ASP A 72 -11.22 9.77 8.07
CA ASP A 72 -12.58 9.20 8.01
C ASP A 72 -12.47 7.67 8.06
N ASP A 73 -12.11 7.16 9.24
CA ASP A 73 -12.26 5.76 9.66
C ASP A 73 -13.78 5.43 9.74
N LYS A 74 -14.43 5.34 8.57
CA LYS A 74 -15.77 4.77 8.43
C LYS A 74 -15.67 3.25 8.50
N ASP A 75 -15.52 2.78 9.73
CA ASP A 75 -15.76 1.39 10.11
C ASP A 75 -17.20 1.01 9.74
N LYS A 76 -17.34 0.40 8.56
CA LYS A 76 -18.56 -0.24 8.07
C LYS A 76 -18.53 -1.70 8.50
N ASP A 77 -18.83 -1.99 9.76
CA ASP A 77 -19.17 -3.36 10.16
C ASP A 77 -20.67 -3.54 10.44
N LYS A 78 -21.33 -3.85 9.32
CA LYS A 78 -22.35 -4.88 9.08
C LYS A 78 -23.26 -5.30 10.25
N ASP A 79 -24.54 -4.98 10.05
CA ASP A 79 -25.70 -5.81 10.41
C ASP A 79 -25.42 -7.33 10.29
N ASP A 80 -25.57 -8.09 11.38
CA ASP A 80 -26.04 -9.48 11.32
C ASP A 80 -26.95 -9.84 12.51
N LYS A 81 -28.25 -9.66 12.26
CA LYS A 81 -29.41 -10.49 12.62
C LYS A 81 -29.30 -11.50 13.79
N ASP A 82 -30.17 -11.26 14.77
CA ASP A 82 -31.29 -12.12 15.17
C ASP A 82 -31.02 -13.58 15.64
N LYS A 83 -31.34 -13.84 16.92
CA LYS A 83 -31.75 -15.09 17.63
C LYS A 83 -31.10 -15.15 19.02
N ASP A 84 -31.74 -15.55 20.11
CA ASP A 84 -33.02 -16.22 20.33
C ASP A 84 -33.38 -15.94 21.79
N ASP A 85 -34.64 -15.57 22.01
CA ASP A 85 -35.25 -15.43 23.34
C ASP A 85 -35.39 -16.82 23.98
N LYS A 86 -34.82 -17.00 25.17
CA LYS A 86 -35.07 -18.16 26.03
C LYS A 86 -35.39 -17.68 27.43
N ASP A 87 -36.62 -17.18 27.57
CA ASP A 87 -37.37 -17.25 28.81
C ASP A 87 -37.38 -18.70 29.34
N LYS A 88 -36.91 -18.85 30.57
CA LYS A 88 -37.00 -20.09 31.35
C LYS A 88 -38.11 -19.91 32.38
N ASP A 89 -39.24 -20.57 32.17
CA ASP A 89 -40.18 -21.01 33.21
C ASP A 89 -40.35 -22.53 33.09
#